data_AF-A0A7Y5NLE3-F1
#
_entry.id   AF-A0A7Y5NLE3-F1
#
_cell.length_a   1.000
_cell.length_b   1.000
_cell.length_c   1.000
_cell.angle_alpha   90.00
_cell.angle_beta   90.00
_cell.angle_gamma   90.00
#
_symmetry.space_group_name_H-M   'P 1'
#
loop_
_entity.id
_entity.type
_entity.pdbx_description
1 polymer ?
#
loop_
_entity_poly.entity_id
_entity_poly.type
_entity_poly.pdbx_seq_one_letter_code
_entity_poly.pdbx_strand_id
1 'polypeptide(L)'
;MTRTVIVSGETLGHLLEAHASMAAWYYELSRVIREGGPVRTPDDATRRAFMARLAVDFPEIASAARAIENPRVYVPPPPSVPAPGASPPE
;
A
#
# COMPACT_ATOMS: atom_id res chain seq x y z
N MET A 1 12.09 -6.41 -26.72
CA MET A 1 10.64 -6.53 -27.00
C MET A 1 9.88 -5.81 -25.89
N THR A 2 9.29 -4.66 -26.18
CA THR A 2 8.54 -3.89 -25.18
C THR A 2 7.12 -4.45 -25.13
N ARG A 3 6.76 -5.10 -24.02
CA ARG A 3 5.40 -5.63 -23.81
C ARG A 3 4.50 -4.48 -23.34
N THR A 4 3.55 -4.07 -24.17
CA THR A 4 2.54 -3.08 -23.77
C THR A 4 1.45 -3.78 -22.96
N VAL A 5 1.25 -3.34 -21.71
CA VAL A 5 0.16 -3.79 -20.85
C VAL A 5 -0.89 -2.69 -20.80
N ILE A 6 -2.11 -3.00 -21.23
CA ILE A 6 -3.25 -2.09 -21.11
C ILE A 6 -3.94 -2.39 -19.79
N VAL A 7 -4.02 -1.41 -18.91
CA VAL A 7 -4.73 -1.48 -17.63
C VAL A 7 -5.82 -0.41 -17.59
N SER A 8 -6.94 -0.72 -16.96
CA SER A 8 -7.98 0.28 -16.68
C SER A 8 -7.43 1.33 -15.69
N GLY A 9 -7.98 2.55 -15.75
CA GLY A 9 -7.64 3.60 -14.79
C GLY A 9 -7.94 3.19 -13.34
N GLU A 10 -9.00 2.40 -13.13
CA GLU A 10 -9.35 1.84 -11.82
C GLU A 10 -8.26 0.89 -11.29
N THR A 11 -7.80 -0.06 -12.11
CA THR A 11 -6.73 -0.98 -11.71
C THR A 11 -5.44 -0.24 -11.44
N LEU A 12 -5.11 0.77 -12.26
CA LEU A 12 -3.96 1.63 -12.02
C LEU A 12 -4.09 2.34 -10.65
N GLY A 13 -5.25 2.92 -10.34
CA GLY A 13 -5.52 3.55 -9.05
C GLY A 13 -5.28 2.61 -7.88
N HIS A 14 -5.84 1.40 -7.94
CA HIS A 14 -5.65 0.38 -6.89
C HIS A 14 -4.18 -0.01 -6.70
N LEU A 15 -3.41 -0.15 -7.78
CA LEU A 15 -1.99 -0.47 -7.71
C LEU A 15 -1.17 0.67 -7.09
N LEU A 16 -1.47 1.92 -7.44
CA LEU A 16 -0.80 3.10 -6.89
C LEU A 16 -1.07 3.25 -5.39
N GLU A 17 -2.33 3.09 -4.98
CA GLU A 17 -2.72 3.13 -3.56
C GLU A 17 -2.06 2.01 -2.75
N ALA A 18 -2.06 0.78 -3.30
CA ALA A 18 -1.40 -0.37 -2.67
C ALA A 18 0.11 -0.14 -2.52
N HIS A 19 0.76 0.40 -3.56
CA HIS A 19 2.18 0.75 -3.49
C HIS A 19 2.46 1.77 -2.39
N ALA A 20 1.73 2.89 -2.36
CA ALA A 20 1.92 3.94 -1.38
C ALA A 20 1.71 3.42 0.05
N SER A 21 0.70 2.57 0.25
CA SER A 21 0.46 1.96 1.56
C SER A 21 1.54 0.96 1.97
N MET A 22 2.02 0.10 1.07
CA MET A 22 3.09 -0.84 1.39
C MET A 22 4.39 -0.12 1.71
N ALA A 23 4.75 0.89 0.91
CA ALA A 23 5.93 1.72 1.17
C ALA A 23 5.87 2.39 2.56
N ALA A 24 4.69 2.88 2.94
CA ALA A 24 4.47 3.46 4.26
C ALA A 24 4.62 2.45 5.41
N TRP A 25 4.16 1.20 5.22
CA TRP A 25 4.39 0.12 6.17
C TRP A 25 5.87 -0.28 6.28
N TYR A 26 6.60 -0.35 5.17
CA TYR A 26 8.04 -0.62 5.19
C TYR A 26 8.82 0.51 5.89
N TYR A 27 8.40 1.76 5.69
CA TYR A 27 8.96 2.91 6.39
C TYR A 27 8.75 2.80 7.90
N GLU A 28 7.54 2.45 8.33
CA GLU A 28 7.22 2.23 9.74
C GLU A 28 8.00 1.04 10.35
N LEU A 29 8.12 -0.07 9.61
CA LEU A 29 8.95 -1.20 10.04
C LEU A 29 10.40 -0.77 10.25
N SER A 30 10.96 -0.02 9.30
CA SER A 30 12.33 0.49 9.40
C SER A 30 12.50 1.42 10.61
N ARG A 31 11.51 2.29 10.88
CA ARG A 31 11.48 3.15 12.06
C ARG A 31 11.52 2.33 13.36
N VAL A 32 10.64 1.33 13.50
CA VAL A 32 10.56 0.47 14.69
C VAL A 32 11.85 -0.33 14.90
N ILE A 33 12.47 -0.84 13.83
CA ILE A 33 13.76 -1.55 13.93
C ILE A 33 14.88 -0.64 14.44
N ARG A 34 14.92 0.64 14.02
CA ARG A 34 15.98 1.58 14.41
C ARG A 34 15.77 2.22 15.77
N GLU A 35 14.54 2.63 16.06
CA GLU A 35 14.20 3.50 17.21
C GLU A 35 13.52 2.72 18.35
N GLY A 36 13.00 1.52 18.07
CA GLY A 36 12.15 0.78 18.98
C GLY A 36 10.73 1.36 19.11
N GLY A 37 9.97 0.78 20.04
CA GLY A 37 8.60 1.20 20.36
C GLY A 37 7.51 0.50 19.53
N PRO A 38 6.23 0.84 19.79
CA PRO A 38 5.10 0.19 19.14
C PRO A 38 4.98 0.58 17.66
N VAL A 39 4.49 -0.37 16.86
CA VAL A 39 4.08 -0.16 15.47
C VAL A 39 2.84 0.75 15.44
N ARG A 40 2.85 1.73 14.55
CA ARG A 40 1.75 2.66 14.31
C ARG A 40 1.22 2.46 12.90
N THR A 41 -0.09 2.62 12.72
CA THR A 41 -0.66 2.60 11.37
C THR A 41 -0.16 3.84 10.62
N PRO A 42 0.38 3.70 9.38
CA PRO A 42 0.88 4.85 8.64
C PRO A 42 -0.24 5.85 8.35
N ASP A 43 0.02 7.11 8.64
CA ASP A 43 -0.94 8.19 8.44
C ASP A 43 -1.07 8.61 6.98
N ASP A 44 -2.09 9.43 6.70
CA ASP A 44 -2.41 9.90 5.36
C ASP A 44 -1.28 10.77 4.78
N ALA A 45 -0.56 11.49 5.63
CA ALA A 45 0.57 12.32 5.22
C ALA A 45 1.73 11.47 4.67
N THR A 46 2.07 10.38 5.37
CA THR A 46 3.12 9.45 4.96
C THR A 46 2.77 8.78 3.64
N ARG A 47 1.54 8.29 3.47
CA ARG A 47 1.11 7.65 2.22
C ARG A 47 1.08 8.65 1.05
N ARG A 48 0.63 9.89 1.28
CA ARG A 48 0.69 10.96 0.27
C ARG A 48 2.12 11.31 -0.15
N ALA A 49 3.08 11.28 0.78
CA ALA A 49 4.49 11.53 0.45
C ALA A 49 5.03 10.47 -0.54
N PHE A 50 4.69 9.20 -0.35
CA PHE A 50 5.05 8.13 -1.30
C PHE A 50 4.33 8.27 -2.65
N MET A 51 3.05 8.67 -2.66
CA MET A 51 2.32 8.94 -3.89
C MET A 51 2.94 10.12 -4.68
N ALA A 52 3.31 11.19 -3.98
CA ALA A 52 3.98 12.34 -4.58
C ALA A 52 5.34 11.95 -5.17
N ARG A 53 6.08 11.07 -4.48
CA ARG A 53 7.35 10.54 -4.99
C ARG A 53 7.17 9.73 -6.27
N LEU A 54 6.15 8.85 -6.33
CA LEU A 54 5.81 8.12 -7.56
C LEU A 54 5.54 9.06 -8.74
N ALA A 55 4.81 10.16 -8.52
CA ALA A 55 4.52 11.13 -9.56
C ALA A 55 5.77 11.89 -10.07
N VAL A 56 6.84 11.93 -9.28
CA VAL A 56 8.14 12.50 -9.67
C VAL A 56 8.98 11.48 -10.41
N ASP A 57 9.05 10.25 -9.89
CA ASP A 57 9.90 9.19 -10.43
C ASP A 57 9.36 8.60 -11.74
N PHE A 58 8.03 8.65 -11.94
CA PHE A 58 7.34 8.04 -13.09
C PHE A 58 6.38 9.04 -13.75
N PRO A 59 6.86 9.90 -14.66
CA PRO A 59 6.04 10.90 -15.35
C PRO A 59 4.82 10.32 -16.09
N GLU A 60 4.91 9.08 -16.57
CA GLU A 60 3.84 8.36 -17.28
C GLU A 60 2.59 8.10 -16.42
N ILE A 61 2.74 8.01 -15.11
CA ILE A 61 1.64 7.79 -14.15
C ILE A 61 1.36 9.04 -13.30
N ALA A 62 2.11 10.12 -13.49
CA ALA A 62 2.05 11.30 -12.63
C ALA A 62 0.65 11.92 -12.54
N SER A 63 -0.09 11.95 -13.66
CA SER A 63 -1.47 12.45 -13.65
C SER A 63 -2.40 11.58 -12.80
N ALA A 64 -2.26 10.25 -12.88
CA ALA A 64 -3.08 9.32 -12.11
C ALA A 64 -2.72 9.38 -10.62
N ALA A 65 -1.42 9.44 -10.30
CA ALA A 65 -0.95 9.55 -8.92
C ALA A 65 -1.41 10.86 -8.26
N ARG A 66 -1.36 11.99 -8.97
CA ARG A 66 -1.81 13.30 -8.46
C ARG A 66 -3.32 13.40 -8.27
N ALA A 67 -4.11 12.58 -8.98
CA ALA A 67 -5.56 12.55 -8.81
C ALA A 67 -5.99 11.83 -7.51
N ILE A 68 -5.08 11.09 -6.85
CA ILE A 68 -5.37 10.38 -5.62
C ILE A 68 -4.99 11.28 -4.43
N GLU A 69 -5.98 11.96 -3.86
CA GLU A 69 -5.76 12.84 -2.72
C GLU A 69 -5.46 12.07 -1.43
N ASN A 70 -6.26 11.04 -1.11
CA ASN A 70 -6.13 10.24 0.11
C ASN A 70 -5.92 8.76 -0.25
N PRO A 71 -4.66 8.31 -0.44
CA PRO A 71 -4.37 6.93 -0.76
C PRO A 71 -4.89 6.01 0.35
N ARG A 72 -5.66 4.99 0.04
CA ARG A 72 -6.18 4.04 1.04
C ARG A 72 -5.05 3.33 1.80
N VAL A 73 -5.25 3.09 3.10
CA VAL A 73 -4.40 2.14 3.84
C VAL A 73 -4.77 0.75 3.36
N TYR A 74 -3.80 0.05 2.78
CA TYR A 74 -3.88 -1.38 2.61
C TYR A 74 -3.51 -2.04 3.94
N VAL A 75 -4.51 -2.62 4.60
CA VAL A 75 -4.33 -3.58 5.69
C VAL A 75 -4.58 -4.95 5.08
N PRO A 76 -3.56 -5.82 4.94
CA PRO A 76 -3.82 -7.17 4.48
C PRO A 76 -4.82 -7.83 5.45
N PRO A 77 -5.81 -8.57 4.95
CA PRO A 77 -6.71 -9.33 5.82
C PRO A 77 -5.86 -10.21 6.74
N PRO A 78 -6.22 -10.34 8.03
CA PRO A 78 -5.49 -11.20 8.93
C PRO A 78 -5.42 -12.61 8.30
N PRO A 79 -4.28 -13.30 8.41
CA PRO A 79 -4.18 -14.67 7.92
C PRO A 79 -5.31 -15.49 8.56
N SER A 80 -6.04 -16.24 7.75
CA SER A 80 -7.05 -17.18 8.22
C SER A 80 -6.37 -18.31 8.98
N VAL A 81 -5.93 -18.05 10.20
CA VAL A 81 -5.53 -19.10 11.13
C VAL A 81 -6.83 -19.68 11.66
N PRO A 82 -7.19 -20.94 11.34
CA PRO A 82 -8.34 -21.56 11.98
C PRO A 82 -8.15 -21.48 13.49
N ALA A 83 -9.14 -20.97 14.21
CA ALA A 83 -9.09 -20.90 15.66
C ALA A 83 -8.78 -22.31 16.20
N PRO A 84 -7.82 -22.46 17.13
CA PRO A 84 -7.56 -23.74 17.76
C PRO A 84 -8.86 -24.21 18.45
N GLY A 85 -9.51 -25.23 17.89
CA GLY A 85 -10.73 -25.82 18.46
C GLY A 85 -12.01 -25.73 17.62
N ALA A 86 -11.97 -25.28 16.35
CA ALA A 86 -13.11 -25.47 15.45
C ALA A 86 -13.22 -26.96 15.06
N SER A 87 -13.95 -27.75 15.84
CA SER A 87 -14.35 -29.10 15.44
C SER A 87 -15.25 -29.01 14.19
N PRO A 88 -15.05 -29.88 13.18
CA PRO A 88 -15.94 -29.92 12.03
C PRO A 88 -17.35 -30.37 12.45
N PRO A 89 -18.42 -29.88 11.79
CA PRO A 89 -19.77 -30.34 12.04
C PRO A 89 -19.93 -31.79 11.57
N GLU A 90 -20.67 -32.57 12.36
CA GLU A 90 -21.03 -33.98 12.13
C GLU A 90 -21.97 -34.15 10.93
#